data_AF-X1VTU5-F1
#
_entry.id   AF-X1VTU5-F1
#
_cell.length_a   1.000
_cell.length_b   1.000
_cell.length_c   1.000
_cell.angle_alpha   90.00
_cell.angle_beta   90.00
_cell.angle_gamma   90.00
#
_symmetry.space_group_name_H-M   'P 1'
#
loop_
_entity.id
_entity.type
_entity.pdbx_description
1 polymer ?
#
loop_
_entity_poly.entity_id
_entity_poly.type
_entity_poly.pdbx_seq_one_letter_code
_entity_poly.pdbx_strand_id
1 'polypeptide(L)'
;FKIAFMTPQVLQNDIISNLYSLDDVSLIIFDECHRSVGDYAYCFIAKKYVETAKNHQILGLTASPGSTEEKINEIKNNLFVEHVEIRTDQDSDVKPYIYKVDNEWIKVKLPSEFMDIKKILIEKLRAIYKWLKQQELLNSSDVTKIFRKDLLALDKIINGKISASRDDEEKILLFSAKKFVANAIRLSHMDELIETQGVSALDDYMKKNVKKIKQNTANKSLKELFRDSGIKQILKLIETNKENGIVHPKL
;
A
#
# COMPACT_ATOMS: atom_id res chain seq x y z
N PHE A 1 -14.51 -35.17 -20.59
CA PHE A 1 -15.32 -33.94 -20.37
C PHE A 1 -15.31 -33.11 -21.63
N LYS A 2 -16.37 -32.35 -21.94
CA LYS A 2 -16.35 -31.41 -23.08
C LYS A 2 -15.76 -30.04 -22.71
N ILE A 3 -15.80 -29.68 -21.42
CA ILE A 3 -15.24 -28.43 -20.84
C ILE A 3 -14.78 -28.75 -19.41
N ALA A 4 -13.67 -28.16 -18.96
CA ALA A 4 -13.16 -28.27 -17.59
C ALA A 4 -12.67 -26.91 -17.09
N PHE A 5 -12.84 -26.65 -15.79
CA PHE A 5 -12.32 -25.47 -15.09
C PHE A 5 -11.37 -25.95 -14.01
N MET A 6 -10.13 -25.44 -14.03
CA MET A 6 -9.07 -25.91 -13.14
C MET A 6 -8.24 -24.73 -12.64
N THR A 7 -7.74 -24.83 -11.41
CA THR A 7 -6.67 -23.94 -10.98
C THR A 7 -5.36 -24.37 -11.67
N PRO A 8 -4.49 -23.42 -12.04
CA PRO A 8 -3.31 -23.75 -12.83
C PRO A 8 -2.34 -24.68 -12.10
N GLN A 9 -2.25 -24.61 -10.78
CA GLN A 9 -1.37 -25.48 -10.00
C GLN A 9 -1.80 -26.95 -10.08
N VAL A 10 -3.11 -27.21 -10.07
CA VAL A 10 -3.64 -28.58 -10.18
C VAL A 10 -3.34 -29.13 -11.58
N LEU A 11 -3.68 -28.37 -12.63
CA LEU A 11 -3.42 -28.79 -14.01
C LEU A 11 -1.91 -29.00 -14.27
N GLN A 12 -1.05 -28.11 -13.77
CA GLN A 12 0.41 -28.26 -13.86
C GLN A 12 0.88 -29.58 -13.22
N ASN A 13 0.41 -29.90 -12.01
CA ASN A 13 0.79 -31.12 -11.31
C ASN A 13 0.31 -32.38 -12.02
N ASP A 14 -0.90 -32.36 -12.57
CA ASP A 14 -1.48 -33.48 -13.32
C ASP A 14 -0.72 -33.75 -14.62
N ILE A 15 -0.30 -32.69 -15.32
CA ILE A 15 0.56 -32.77 -16.50
C ILE A 15 1.93 -33.36 -16.14
N ILE A 16 2.58 -32.86 -15.08
CA ILE A 16 3.90 -33.34 -14.63
C ILE A 16 3.83 -34.82 -14.21
N SER A 17 2.74 -35.21 -13.58
CA SER A 17 2.51 -36.58 -13.10
C SER A 17 1.97 -37.52 -14.18
N ASN A 18 1.84 -37.06 -15.43
CA ASN A 18 1.23 -37.78 -16.56
C ASN A 18 -0.17 -38.33 -16.27
N LEU A 19 -0.93 -37.66 -15.40
CA LEU A 19 -2.32 -38.00 -15.09
C LEU A 19 -3.30 -37.43 -16.12
N TYR A 20 -2.90 -36.35 -16.81
CA TYR A 20 -3.70 -35.70 -17.83
C TYR A 20 -2.85 -35.30 -19.03
N SER A 21 -3.33 -35.61 -20.24
CA SER A 21 -2.71 -35.19 -21.50
C SER A 21 -3.47 -34.02 -22.12
N LEU A 22 -2.72 -33.10 -22.74
CA LEU A 22 -3.26 -31.95 -23.46
C LEU A 22 -3.48 -32.22 -24.96
N ASP A 23 -3.15 -33.42 -25.46
CA ASP A 23 -3.07 -33.72 -26.89
C ASP A 23 -4.38 -33.43 -27.65
N ASP A 24 -5.52 -33.71 -27.01
CA ASP A 24 -6.87 -33.56 -27.55
C ASP A 24 -7.59 -32.29 -27.03
N VAL A 25 -6.90 -31.41 -26.31
CA VAL A 25 -7.48 -30.13 -25.85
C VAL A 25 -7.42 -29.13 -26.99
N SER A 26 -8.59 -28.62 -27.43
CA SER A 26 -8.69 -27.70 -28.57
C SER A 26 -8.53 -26.22 -28.21
N LEU A 27 -8.75 -25.85 -26.96
CA LEU A 27 -8.67 -24.46 -26.49
C LEU A 27 -8.29 -24.43 -25.01
N ILE A 28 -7.34 -23.56 -24.65
CA ILE A 28 -7.08 -23.15 -23.26
C ILE A 28 -7.37 -21.67 -23.11
N ILE A 29 -8.18 -21.34 -22.09
CA ILE A 29 -8.48 -19.96 -21.71
C ILE A 29 -7.73 -19.66 -20.40
N PHE A 30 -6.82 -18.69 -20.43
CA PHE A 30 -6.12 -18.18 -19.26
C PHE A 30 -6.86 -16.94 -18.74
N ASP A 31 -7.60 -17.11 -17.65
CA ASP A 31 -8.20 -15.97 -16.94
C ASP A 31 -7.14 -15.24 -16.10
N GLU A 32 -7.24 -13.92 -16.02
CA GLU A 32 -6.21 -13.03 -15.46
C GLU A 32 -4.81 -13.31 -16.05
N CYS A 33 -4.75 -13.36 -17.38
CA CYS A 33 -3.56 -13.76 -18.14
C CYS A 33 -2.33 -12.89 -17.89
N HIS A 34 -2.51 -11.71 -17.28
CA HIS A 34 -1.43 -10.83 -16.82
C HIS A 34 -0.49 -11.47 -15.78
N ARG A 35 -0.90 -12.61 -15.19
CA ARG A 35 -0.07 -13.41 -14.28
C ARG A 35 0.93 -14.33 -14.99
N SER A 36 0.90 -14.41 -16.33
CA SER A 36 1.75 -15.29 -17.13
C SER A 36 3.18 -14.74 -17.28
N VAL A 37 3.85 -14.56 -16.14
CA VAL A 37 5.15 -13.91 -16.01
C VAL A 37 5.97 -14.63 -14.94
N GLY A 38 7.29 -14.65 -15.12
CA GLY A 38 8.19 -15.44 -14.27
C GLY A 38 7.79 -16.92 -14.19
N ASP A 39 7.89 -17.51 -12.99
CA ASP A 39 7.67 -18.94 -12.74
C ASP A 39 6.19 -19.32 -12.49
N TYR A 40 5.24 -18.48 -12.92
CA TYR A 40 3.83 -18.80 -12.73
C TYR A 40 3.43 -20.01 -13.58
N ALA A 41 2.54 -20.84 -13.03
CA ALA A 41 2.09 -22.10 -13.63
C ALA A 41 1.53 -21.95 -15.06
N TYR A 42 0.96 -20.78 -15.40
CA TYR A 42 0.48 -20.49 -16.76
C TYR A 42 1.59 -20.62 -17.81
N CYS A 43 2.81 -20.14 -17.52
CA CYS A 43 3.94 -20.22 -18.45
C CYS A 43 4.28 -21.67 -18.79
N PHE A 44 4.29 -22.55 -17.79
CA PHE A 44 4.53 -23.99 -17.98
C PHE A 44 3.40 -24.64 -18.79
N ILE A 45 2.15 -24.39 -18.43
CA ILE A 45 0.98 -24.99 -19.10
C ILE A 45 0.91 -24.55 -20.56
N ALA A 46 1.08 -23.25 -20.84
CA ALA A 46 1.04 -22.72 -22.21
C ALA A 46 2.13 -23.34 -23.08
N LYS A 47 3.38 -23.40 -22.57
CA LYS A 47 4.48 -24.07 -23.26
C LYS A 47 4.17 -25.54 -23.55
N LYS A 48 3.72 -26.29 -22.53
CA LYS A 48 3.42 -27.71 -22.71
C LYS A 48 2.27 -27.94 -23.69
N TYR A 49 1.27 -27.06 -23.66
CA TYR A 49 0.12 -27.11 -24.55
C TYR A 49 0.53 -26.93 -26.01
N VAL A 50 1.36 -25.93 -26.32
CA VAL A 50 1.89 -25.70 -27.67
C VAL A 50 2.76 -26.86 -28.14
N GLU A 51 3.51 -27.49 -27.24
CA GLU A 51 4.38 -28.63 -27.58
C GLU A 51 3.64 -29.93 -27.90
N THR A 52 2.49 -30.20 -27.27
CA THR A 52 1.85 -31.54 -27.34
C THR A 52 0.47 -31.56 -27.99
N ALA A 53 -0.28 -30.46 -27.95
CA ALA A 53 -1.64 -30.43 -28.50
C ALA A 53 -1.64 -30.46 -30.03
N LYS A 54 -2.50 -31.30 -30.61
CA LYS A 54 -2.61 -31.46 -32.07
C LYS A 54 -3.10 -30.19 -32.77
N ASN A 55 -4.03 -29.47 -32.11
CA ASN A 55 -4.61 -28.22 -32.59
C ASN A 55 -4.72 -27.27 -31.40
N HIS A 56 -3.66 -26.50 -31.13
CA HIS A 56 -3.65 -25.59 -29.99
C HIS A 56 -4.33 -24.26 -30.31
N GLN A 57 -5.19 -23.79 -29.39
CA GLN A 57 -5.69 -22.42 -29.41
C GLN A 57 -5.61 -21.83 -27.99
N ILE A 58 -5.04 -20.64 -27.86
CA ILE A 58 -4.89 -19.95 -26.57
C ILE A 58 -5.67 -18.64 -26.60
N LEU A 59 -6.47 -18.41 -25.55
CA LEU A 59 -7.14 -17.14 -25.30
C LEU A 59 -6.76 -16.63 -23.91
N GLY A 60 -6.15 -15.45 -23.84
CA GLY A 60 -5.89 -14.78 -22.57
C GLY A 60 -6.94 -13.71 -22.29
N LEU A 61 -7.52 -13.73 -21.09
CA LEU A 61 -8.45 -12.70 -20.61
C LEU A 61 -7.78 -11.90 -19.50
N THR A 62 -7.84 -10.58 -19.58
CA THR A 62 -7.35 -9.70 -18.50
C THR A 62 -7.98 -8.31 -18.61
N ALA A 63 -8.25 -7.68 -17.47
CA ALA A 63 -8.62 -6.26 -17.44
C ALA A 63 -7.43 -5.34 -17.77
N SER A 64 -6.20 -5.78 -17.46
CA SER A 64 -4.98 -5.05 -17.80
C SER A 64 -3.81 -6.02 -17.93
N PRO A 65 -3.13 -6.10 -19.09
CA PRO A 65 -1.94 -6.92 -19.26
C PRO A 65 -0.69 -6.32 -18.59
N GLY A 66 -0.77 -5.09 -18.07
CA GLY A 66 0.36 -4.37 -17.47
C GLY A 66 0.45 -2.94 -18.00
N SER A 67 1.26 -2.11 -17.35
CA SER A 67 1.41 -0.68 -17.66
C SER A 67 2.61 -0.36 -18.56
N THR A 68 3.40 -1.36 -18.98
CA THR A 68 4.58 -1.19 -19.84
C THR A 68 4.54 -2.15 -21.03
N GLU A 69 5.08 -1.70 -22.16
CA GLU A 69 5.17 -2.50 -23.38
C GLU A 69 5.97 -3.79 -23.17
N GLU A 70 7.06 -3.71 -22.41
CA GLU A 70 7.87 -4.86 -21.99
C GLU A 70 7.02 -5.95 -21.32
N LYS A 71 6.10 -5.54 -20.43
CA LYS A 71 5.25 -6.48 -19.71
C LYS A 71 4.24 -7.17 -20.62
N ILE A 72 3.66 -6.40 -21.55
CA ILE A 72 2.73 -6.92 -22.54
C ILE A 72 3.44 -7.94 -23.45
N ASN A 73 4.64 -7.61 -23.92
CA ASN A 73 5.43 -8.50 -24.76
C ASN A 73 5.87 -9.77 -24.00
N GLU A 74 6.21 -9.66 -22.72
CA GLU A 74 6.50 -10.83 -21.86
C GLU A 74 5.30 -11.80 -21.85
N ILE A 75 4.08 -11.31 -21.62
CA ILE A 75 2.87 -12.12 -21.57
C ILE A 75 2.56 -12.74 -22.94
N LYS A 76 2.66 -11.96 -24.03
CA LYS A 76 2.45 -12.47 -25.40
C LYS A 76 3.37 -13.65 -25.69
N ASN A 77 4.66 -13.50 -25.36
CA ASN A 77 5.66 -14.55 -25.59
C ASN A 77 5.40 -15.78 -24.72
N ASN A 78 5.08 -15.60 -23.44
CA ASN A 78 4.85 -16.71 -22.51
C ASN A 78 3.57 -17.50 -22.84
N LEU A 79 2.55 -16.85 -23.38
CA LEU A 79 1.29 -17.49 -23.78
C LEU A 79 1.24 -17.85 -25.27
N PHE A 80 2.29 -17.58 -26.04
CA PHE A 80 2.33 -17.81 -27.49
C PHE A 80 1.15 -17.13 -28.22
N VAL A 81 0.79 -15.92 -27.79
CA VAL A 81 -0.32 -15.15 -28.35
C VAL A 81 0.21 -14.15 -29.38
N GLU A 82 -0.31 -14.25 -30.59
CA GLU A 82 0.11 -13.41 -31.72
C GLU A 82 -0.59 -12.04 -31.73
N HIS A 83 -1.89 -12.03 -31.39
CA HIS A 83 -2.76 -10.87 -31.48
C HIS A 83 -3.26 -10.39 -30.11
N VAL A 84 -3.33 -9.07 -29.91
CA VAL A 84 -3.89 -8.46 -28.70
C VAL A 84 -5.05 -7.57 -29.11
N GLU A 85 -6.25 -7.89 -28.63
CA GLU A 85 -7.43 -7.06 -28.79
C GLU A 85 -7.61 -6.21 -27.52
N ILE A 86 -7.66 -4.89 -27.64
CA ILE A 86 -7.89 -3.98 -26.52
C ILE A 86 -9.24 -3.28 -26.74
N ARG A 87 -10.04 -3.22 -25.68
CA ARG A 87 -11.27 -2.45 -25.63
C ARG A 87 -11.30 -1.56 -24.41
N THR A 88 -11.83 -0.36 -24.59
CA THR A 88 -12.05 0.68 -23.60
C THR A 88 -13.53 1.04 -23.56
N ASP A 89 -13.94 1.74 -22.51
CA ASP A 89 -15.32 2.24 -22.38
C ASP A 89 -15.67 3.32 -23.42
N GLN A 90 -14.70 3.83 -24.17
CA GLN A 90 -14.88 4.84 -25.21
C GLN A 90 -15.05 4.25 -26.62
N ASP A 91 -14.75 2.97 -26.83
CA ASP A 91 -14.81 2.35 -28.15
C ASP A 91 -16.25 2.29 -28.69
N SER A 92 -16.42 2.48 -29.99
CA SER A 92 -17.75 2.60 -30.62
C SER A 92 -18.60 1.34 -30.47
N ASP A 93 -17.98 0.17 -30.35
CA ASP A 93 -18.63 -1.13 -30.14
C ASP A 93 -18.89 -1.43 -28.64
N VAL A 94 -18.32 -0.66 -27.71
CA VAL A 94 -18.50 -0.83 -26.26
C VAL A 94 -19.38 0.26 -25.66
N LYS A 95 -19.13 1.51 -26.03
CA LYS A 95 -19.78 2.73 -25.50
C LYS A 95 -21.31 2.67 -25.45
N PRO A 96 -22.04 2.09 -26.42
CA PRO A 96 -23.49 1.96 -26.35
C PRO A 96 -24.00 1.13 -25.16
N TYR A 97 -23.15 0.28 -24.58
CA TYR A 97 -23.46 -0.60 -23.46
C TYR A 97 -22.96 -0.07 -22.11
N ILE A 98 -22.24 1.06 -22.09
CA ILE A 98 -21.74 1.69 -20.87
C ILE A 98 -22.81 2.60 -20.27
N TYR A 99 -23.31 2.24 -19.09
CA TYR A 99 -24.21 3.08 -18.33
C TYR A 99 -23.45 4.26 -17.71
N LYS A 100 -24.01 5.46 -17.87
CA LYS A 100 -23.46 6.67 -17.24
C LYS A 100 -23.72 6.61 -15.73
N VAL A 101 -22.66 6.83 -14.95
CA VAL A 101 -22.73 7.00 -13.50
C VAL A 101 -22.47 8.47 -13.19
N ASP A 102 -23.52 9.19 -12.80
CA ASP A 102 -23.40 10.58 -12.36
C ASP A 102 -22.93 10.59 -10.90
N ASN A 103 -21.65 10.91 -10.71
CA ASN A 103 -21.04 11.00 -9.38
C ASN A 103 -21.12 12.44 -8.85
N GLU A 104 -21.86 12.65 -7.77
CA GLU A 104 -21.89 13.93 -7.06
C GLU A 104 -20.83 13.95 -5.94
N TRP A 105 -19.83 14.83 -6.07
CA TRP A 105 -18.77 14.98 -5.08
C TRP A 105 -19.12 16.05 -4.03
N ILE A 106 -19.62 15.61 -2.88
CA ILE A 106 -19.90 16.50 -1.75
C ILE A 106 -18.63 16.73 -0.93
N LYS A 107 -18.06 17.95 -1.05
CA LYS A 107 -16.88 18.36 -0.28
C LYS A 107 -17.29 18.84 1.11
N VAL A 108 -16.99 18.03 2.12
CA VAL A 108 -17.23 18.35 3.52
C VAL A 108 -15.98 18.99 4.12
N LYS A 109 -16.14 20.16 4.76
CA LYS A 109 -15.04 20.85 5.45
C LYS A 109 -14.78 20.20 6.81
N LEU A 110 -13.50 20.04 7.16
CA LEU A 110 -13.13 19.66 8.53
C LEU A 110 -13.46 20.79 9.50
N PRO A 111 -13.97 20.49 10.72
CA PRO A 111 -14.19 21.49 11.75
C PRO A 111 -12.91 22.24 12.11
N SER A 112 -13.02 23.51 12.51
CA SER A 112 -11.88 24.34 12.93
C SER A 112 -11.09 23.70 14.07
N GLU A 113 -11.80 23.04 14.98
CA GLU A 113 -11.26 22.34 16.15
C GLU A 113 -10.36 21.17 15.75
N PHE A 114 -10.64 20.52 14.62
CA PHE A 114 -9.79 19.46 14.08
C PHE A 114 -8.56 20.06 13.40
N MET A 115 -8.74 21.21 12.73
CA MET A 115 -7.64 21.94 12.11
C MET A 115 -6.63 22.45 13.15
N ASP A 116 -7.07 22.85 14.34
CA ASP A 116 -6.17 23.25 15.43
C ASP A 116 -5.27 22.10 15.88
N ILE A 117 -5.81 20.88 16.00
CA ILE A 117 -5.04 19.67 16.30
C ILE A 117 -4.08 19.34 15.13
N LYS A 118 -4.58 19.33 13.89
CA LYS A 118 -3.77 19.04 12.69
C LYS A 118 -2.61 20.02 12.55
N LYS A 119 -2.81 21.30 12.84
CA LYS A 119 -1.75 22.32 12.76
C LYS A 119 -0.56 21.95 13.66
N ILE A 120 -0.83 21.58 14.91
CA ILE A 120 0.22 21.17 15.86
C ILE A 120 0.94 19.90 15.36
N LEU A 121 0.18 18.90 14.88
CA LEU A 121 0.74 17.66 14.34
C LEU A 121 1.65 17.91 13.13
N ILE A 122 1.20 18.73 12.18
CA ILE A 122 1.95 19.11 10.97
C ILE A 122 3.21 19.87 11.32
N GLU A 123 3.16 20.81 12.27
CA GLU A 123 4.34 21.55 12.73
C GLU A 123 5.40 20.61 13.34
N LYS A 124 4.96 19.65 14.17
CA LYS A 124 5.86 18.63 14.76
C LYS A 124 6.46 17.71 13.69
N LEU A 125 5.64 17.24 12.75
CA LEU A 125 6.11 16.43 11.61
C LEU A 125 7.14 17.18 10.78
N ARG A 126 6.85 18.44 10.43
CA ARG A 126 7.75 19.28 9.63
C ARG A 126 9.10 19.50 10.33
N ALA A 127 9.11 19.69 11.64
CA ALA A 127 10.35 19.80 12.41
C ALA A 127 11.19 18.52 12.32
N ILE A 128 10.57 17.36 12.47
CA ILE A 128 11.24 16.06 12.31
C ILE A 128 11.77 15.88 10.88
N TYR A 129 10.94 16.15 9.86
CA TYR A 129 11.35 15.97 8.47
C TYR A 129 12.46 16.93 8.05
N LYS A 130 12.46 18.16 8.58
CA LYS A 130 13.57 19.11 8.38
C LYS A 130 14.88 18.54 8.91
N TRP A 131 14.87 17.98 10.12
CA TRP A 131 16.06 17.35 10.69
C TRP A 131 16.50 16.13 9.87
N LEU A 132 15.59 15.22 9.52
CA LEU A 132 15.90 14.04 8.70
C LEU A 132 16.45 14.41 7.32
N LYS A 133 15.92 15.48 6.71
CA LYS A 133 16.44 16.02 5.45
C LYS A 133 17.85 16.59 5.59
N GLN A 134 18.15 17.29 6.69
CA GLN A 134 19.50 17.79 6.98
C GLN A 134 20.52 16.66 7.15
N GLN A 135 20.08 15.48 7.58
CA GLN A 135 20.92 14.28 7.69
C GLN A 135 20.89 13.42 6.41
N GLU A 136 20.35 13.93 5.30
CA GLU A 136 20.24 13.24 4.01
C GLU A 136 19.45 11.91 4.08
N LEU A 137 18.59 11.75 5.08
CA LEU A 137 17.73 10.58 5.26
C LEU A 137 16.35 10.75 4.59
N LEU A 138 15.96 11.98 4.27
CA LEU A 138 14.75 12.30 3.51
C LEU A 138 15.06 13.31 2.40
N ASN A 139 14.36 13.18 1.28
CA ASN A 139 14.51 14.08 0.13
C ASN A 139 13.71 15.39 0.28
N SER A 140 12.73 15.43 1.20
CA SER A 140 11.84 16.59 1.39
C SER A 140 11.43 16.76 2.85
N SER A 141 11.23 18.02 3.25
CA SER A 141 10.59 18.40 4.51
C SER A 141 9.10 18.75 4.36
N ASP A 142 8.57 18.62 3.15
CA ASP A 142 7.17 18.81 2.83
C ASP A 142 6.34 17.60 3.30
N VAL A 143 5.45 17.84 4.26
CA VAL A 143 4.61 16.79 4.85
C VAL A 143 3.63 16.16 3.86
N THR A 144 3.32 16.85 2.76
CA THR A 144 2.41 16.34 1.72
C THR A 144 3.09 15.36 0.76
N LYS A 145 4.43 15.29 0.77
CA LYS A 145 5.22 14.44 -0.14
C LYS A 145 5.77 13.18 0.51
N ILE A 146 5.66 13.05 1.84
CA ILE A 146 6.22 11.93 2.60
C ILE A 146 5.07 11.19 3.28
N PHE A 147 4.81 9.98 2.82
CA PHE A 147 3.74 9.12 3.34
C PHE A 147 4.27 8.21 4.45
N ARG A 148 3.37 7.65 5.26
CA ARG A 148 3.75 6.72 6.34
C ARG A 148 4.53 5.51 5.83
N LYS A 149 4.24 5.02 4.62
CA LYS A 149 4.99 3.93 3.97
C LYS A 149 6.47 4.28 3.78
N ASP A 150 6.77 5.55 3.48
CA ASP A 150 8.14 6.02 3.26
C ASP A 150 8.89 6.08 4.59
N LEU A 151 8.21 6.48 5.67
CA LEU A 151 8.78 6.43 7.02
C LEU A 151 9.06 5.00 7.50
N LEU A 152 8.17 4.05 7.19
CA LEU A 152 8.37 2.63 7.51
C LEU A 152 9.52 2.03 6.70
N ALA A 153 9.65 2.39 5.42
CA ALA A 153 10.80 2.01 4.61
C ALA A 153 12.10 2.61 5.16
N LEU A 154 12.08 3.89 5.55
CA LEU A 154 13.22 4.55 6.17
C LEU A 154 13.62 3.91 7.50
N ASP A 155 12.67 3.51 8.35
CA ASP A 155 12.96 2.78 9.60
C ASP A 155 13.73 1.48 9.32
N LYS A 156 13.33 0.72 8.29
CA LYS A 156 14.06 -0.49 7.85
C LYS A 156 15.48 -0.18 7.40
N ILE A 157 15.65 0.88 6.60
CA ILE A 157 16.97 1.33 6.12
C ILE A 157 17.85 1.74 7.30
N ILE A 158 17.34 2.54 8.23
CA ILE A 158 18.08 2.97 9.43
C ILE A 158 18.47 1.76 10.28
N ASN A 159 17.57 0.80 10.50
CA ASN A 159 17.89 -0.42 11.25
C ASN A 159 19.02 -1.22 10.57
N GLY A 160 18.97 -1.37 9.24
CA GLY A 160 20.06 -2.00 8.48
C GLY A 160 21.39 -1.27 8.63
N LYS A 161 21.39 0.07 8.55
CA LYS A 161 22.59 0.89 8.76
C LYS A 161 23.15 0.77 10.18
N ILE A 162 22.29 0.76 11.21
CA ILE A 162 22.71 0.58 12.60
C ILE A 162 23.42 -0.76 12.79
N SER A 163 22.88 -1.83 12.20
CA SER A 163 23.47 -3.17 12.29
C SER A 163 24.80 -3.30 11.54
N ALA A 164 24.97 -2.55 10.44
CA ALA A 164 26.18 -2.59 9.61
C ALA A 164 27.29 -1.64 10.09
N SER A 165 26.93 -0.52 10.74
CA SER A 165 27.87 0.51 11.13
C SER A 165 28.82 0.03 12.23
N ARG A 166 30.10 0.40 12.09
CA ARG A 166 31.15 0.16 13.08
C ARG A 166 31.60 1.44 13.79
N ASP A 167 31.12 2.59 13.34
CA ASP A 167 31.41 3.89 13.91
C ASP A 167 30.37 4.25 14.97
N ASP A 168 30.84 4.64 16.15
CA ASP A 168 29.98 4.98 17.28
C ASP A 168 29.30 6.34 17.08
N GLU A 169 29.95 7.29 16.40
CA GLU A 169 29.34 8.59 16.08
C GLU A 169 28.17 8.43 15.11
N GLU A 170 28.39 7.68 14.03
CA GLU A 170 27.33 7.31 13.09
C GLU A 170 26.17 6.59 13.79
N LYS A 171 26.46 5.63 14.68
CA LYS A 171 25.41 4.94 15.45
C LYS A 171 24.58 5.89 16.29
N ILE A 172 25.20 6.85 16.99
CA ILE A 172 24.48 7.85 17.81
C ILE A 172 23.52 8.66 16.92
N LEU A 173 23.98 9.10 15.74
CA LEU A 173 23.15 9.79 14.76
C LEU A 173 21.98 8.92 14.30
N LEU A 174 22.25 7.66 13.92
CA LEU A 174 21.23 6.72 13.45
C LEU A 174 20.21 6.36 14.54
N PHE A 175 20.62 6.21 15.80
CA PHE A 175 19.68 6.02 16.91
C PHE A 175 18.81 7.27 17.14
N SER A 176 19.36 8.46 16.94
CA SER A 176 18.59 9.71 17.00
C SER A 176 17.58 9.77 15.85
N ALA A 177 18.00 9.43 14.62
CA ALA A 177 17.12 9.32 13.47
C ALA A 177 16.00 8.29 13.69
N LYS A 178 16.32 7.11 14.23
CA LYS A 178 15.35 6.06 14.58
C LYS A 178 14.28 6.57 15.55
N LYS A 179 14.67 7.36 16.56
CA LYS A 179 13.70 7.97 17.49
C LYS A 179 12.79 8.96 16.77
N PHE A 180 13.34 9.78 15.88
CA PHE A 180 12.58 10.74 15.09
C PHE A 180 11.61 10.07 14.12
N VAL A 181 12.06 9.06 13.37
CA VAL A 181 11.20 8.28 12.46
C VAL A 181 10.08 7.59 13.23
N ALA A 182 10.37 6.97 14.37
CA ALA A 182 9.34 6.38 15.22
C ALA A 182 8.29 7.40 15.70
N ASN A 183 8.71 8.63 16.04
CA ASN A 183 7.78 9.70 16.41
C ASN A 183 7.01 10.26 15.21
N ALA A 184 7.64 10.38 14.04
CA ALA A 184 6.96 10.78 12.82
C ALA A 184 5.86 9.78 12.41
N ILE A 185 6.11 8.47 12.54
CA ILE A 185 5.11 7.43 12.31
C ILE A 185 3.91 7.62 13.25
N ARG A 186 4.16 7.93 14.53
CA ARG A 186 3.09 8.17 15.52
C ARG A 186 2.31 9.46 15.26
N LEU A 187 2.97 10.52 14.81
CA LEU A 187 2.33 11.79 14.49
C LEU A 187 1.50 11.69 13.20
N SER A 188 2.04 11.05 12.16
CA SER A 188 1.28 10.67 10.95
C SER A 188 0.12 9.76 11.32
N HIS A 189 0.34 8.86 12.29
CA HIS A 189 -0.64 8.18 13.14
C HIS A 189 -1.91 8.98 13.41
N MET A 190 -1.67 9.95 14.30
CA MET A 190 -2.64 10.86 14.89
C MET A 190 -3.32 11.74 13.83
N ASP A 191 -2.57 12.21 12.83
CA ASP A 191 -3.09 13.10 11.77
C ASP A 191 -4.13 12.39 10.89
N GLU A 192 -3.91 11.10 10.58
CA GLU A 192 -4.89 10.26 9.89
C GLU A 192 -6.12 10.02 10.75
N LEU A 193 -5.95 9.70 12.05
CA LEU A 193 -7.08 9.43 12.94
C LEU A 193 -8.03 10.62 13.06
N ILE A 194 -7.49 11.83 13.26
CA ILE A 194 -8.33 13.04 13.36
C ILE A 194 -9.04 13.36 12.04
N GLU A 195 -8.41 13.10 10.89
CA GLU A 195 -8.97 13.38 9.56
C GLU A 195 -9.98 12.34 9.09
N THR A 196 -9.84 11.08 9.51
CA THR A 196 -10.67 9.98 8.99
C THR A 196 -11.76 9.52 9.96
N GLN A 197 -11.50 9.60 11.27
CA GLN A 197 -12.36 9.03 12.31
C GLN A 197 -12.76 10.08 13.36
N GLY A 198 -11.98 11.16 13.52
CA GLY A 198 -12.25 12.25 14.44
C GLY A 198 -11.65 12.06 15.84
N VAL A 199 -12.11 12.89 16.78
CA VAL A 199 -11.49 13.09 18.09
C VAL A 199 -11.52 11.84 18.97
N SER A 200 -12.61 11.06 18.94
CA SER A 200 -12.73 9.84 19.77
C SER A 200 -11.66 8.80 19.44
N ALA A 201 -11.41 8.54 18.15
CA ALA A 201 -10.38 7.60 17.72
C ALA A 201 -8.96 8.09 18.09
N LEU A 202 -8.71 9.40 17.94
CA LEU A 202 -7.47 10.01 18.37
C LEU A 202 -7.28 9.89 19.89
N ASP A 203 -8.32 10.15 20.68
CA ASP A 203 -8.31 10.02 22.14
C ASP A 203 -7.94 8.60 22.59
N ASP A 204 -8.57 7.58 22.01
CA ASP A 204 -8.29 6.17 22.33
C ASP A 204 -6.84 5.79 22.03
N TYR A 205 -6.32 6.25 20.88
CA TYR A 205 -4.92 6.06 20.53
C TYR A 205 -3.98 6.77 21.52
N MET A 206 -4.30 8.01 21.91
CA MET A 206 -3.51 8.77 22.88
C MET A 206 -3.52 8.12 24.27
N LYS A 207 -4.69 7.70 24.77
CA LYS A 207 -4.85 6.98 26.04
C LYS A 207 -4.08 5.67 26.07
N LYS A 208 -4.09 4.89 24.98
CA LYS A 208 -3.30 3.67 24.85
C LYS A 208 -1.80 3.95 25.01
N ASN A 209 -1.30 5.04 24.44
CA ASN A 209 0.10 5.43 24.58
C ASN A 209 0.43 5.95 25.99
N VAL A 210 -0.45 6.74 26.61
CA VAL A 210 -0.31 7.16 28.02
C VAL A 210 -0.28 5.95 28.96
N LYS A 211 -1.13 4.95 28.73
CA LYS A 211 -1.13 3.69 29.51
C LYS A 211 0.20 2.95 29.40
N LYS A 212 0.77 2.83 28.20
CA LYS A 212 2.12 2.23 28.01
C LYS A 212 3.21 2.98 28.78
N ILE A 213 3.12 4.31 28.85
CA ILE A 213 4.07 5.13 29.61
C ILE A 213 3.92 4.85 31.12
N LYS A 214 2.69 4.85 31.65
CA LYS A 214 2.41 4.55 33.06
C LYS A 214 2.85 3.14 33.47
N GLN A 215 2.71 2.16 32.57
CA GLN A 215 3.14 0.77 32.77
C GLN A 215 4.64 0.55 32.53
N ASN A 216 5.41 1.60 32.25
CA ASN A 216 6.83 1.55 31.95
C ASN A 216 7.22 0.64 30.75
N THR A 217 6.28 0.32 29.87
CA THR A 217 6.51 -0.46 28.64
C THR A 217 6.79 0.42 27.41
N ALA A 218 6.71 1.75 27.57
CA ALA A 218 7.01 2.72 26.53
C ALA A 218 8.52 2.89 26.27
N ASN A 219 8.91 2.94 24.99
CA ASN A 219 10.28 3.29 24.60
C ASN A 219 10.61 4.77 24.85
N LYS A 220 11.91 5.10 24.83
CA LYS A 220 12.41 6.46 25.13
C LYS A 220 11.79 7.53 24.22
N SER A 221 11.67 7.26 22.91
CA SER A 221 11.07 8.22 21.96
C SER A 221 9.61 8.54 22.26
N LEU A 222 8.82 7.54 22.68
CA LEU A 222 7.42 7.75 23.08
C LEU A 222 7.31 8.60 24.35
N LYS A 223 8.14 8.29 25.36
CA LYS A 223 8.17 9.05 26.62
C LYS A 223 8.53 10.52 26.38
N GLU A 224 9.51 10.79 25.52
CA GLU A 224 9.90 12.15 25.14
C GLU A 224 8.79 12.86 24.35
N LEU A 225 8.15 12.17 23.39
CA LEU A 225 7.04 12.73 22.61
C LEU A 225 5.91 13.22 23.51
N PHE A 226 5.49 12.44 24.51
CA PHE A 226 4.39 12.82 25.41
C PHE A 226 4.77 13.86 26.48
N ARG A 227 6.05 14.24 26.59
CA ARG A 227 6.49 15.37 27.42
C ARG A 227 6.41 16.70 26.67
N ASP A 228 6.37 16.65 25.34
CA ASP A 228 6.29 17.81 24.46
C ASP A 228 5.03 18.67 24.73
N SER A 229 5.20 19.99 24.74
CA SER A 229 4.11 20.94 25.04
C SER A 229 3.00 20.90 23.99
N GLY A 230 3.33 20.68 22.72
CA GLY A 230 2.34 20.55 21.64
C GLY A 230 1.50 19.28 21.80
N ILE A 231 2.13 18.16 22.19
CA ILE A 231 1.38 16.93 22.48
C ILE A 231 0.47 17.08 23.70
N LYS A 232 0.92 17.78 24.76
CA LYS A 232 0.07 18.12 25.90
C LYS A 232 -1.09 19.03 25.52
N GLN A 233 -0.86 19.99 24.62
CA GLN A 233 -1.90 20.84 24.08
C GLN A 233 -2.93 20.04 23.27
N ILE A 234 -2.50 19.09 22.45
CA ILE A 234 -3.40 18.19 21.71
C ILE A 234 -4.29 17.39 22.68
N LEU A 235 -3.74 16.87 23.78
CA LEU A 235 -4.54 16.16 24.81
C LEU A 235 -5.65 17.06 25.38
N LYS A 236 -5.33 18.33 25.69
CA LYS A 236 -6.32 19.30 26.17
C LYS A 236 -7.38 19.61 25.11
N LEU A 237 -6.98 19.82 23.86
CA LEU A 237 -7.92 20.06 22.75
C LEU A 237 -8.85 18.86 22.51
N ILE A 238 -8.34 17.64 22.64
CA ILE A 238 -9.14 16.42 22.56
C ILE A 238 -10.22 16.42 23.66
N GLU A 239 -9.85 16.69 24.90
CA GLU A 239 -10.82 16.75 26.03
C GLU A 239 -11.88 17.82 25.79
N THR A 240 -11.48 19.05 25.45
CA THR A 240 -12.41 20.16 25.14
C THR A 240 -13.35 19.82 23.98
N ASN A 241 -12.84 19.23 22.89
CA ASN A 241 -13.66 18.88 21.73
C ASN A 241 -14.67 17.78 22.07
N LYS A 242 -14.32 16.84 22.95
CA LYS A 242 -15.26 15.80 23.41
C LYS A 242 -16.33 16.36 24.32
N GLU A 243 -15.98 17.26 25.24
CA GLU A 243 -16.94 17.96 26.11
C GLU A 243 -17.95 18.77 25.29
N ASN A 244 -17.48 19.41 24.22
CA ASN A 244 -18.32 20.17 23.29
C ASN A 244 -19.09 19.30 22.28
N GLY A 245 -18.96 17.97 22.34
CA GLY A 245 -19.66 17.04 21.45
C GLY A 245 -19.26 17.15 19.97
N ILE A 246 -18.04 17.62 19.68
CA ILE A 246 -17.56 17.77 18.30
C ILE A 246 -17.27 16.39 17.69
N VAL A 247 -18.03 16.04 16.66
CA VAL A 247 -17.90 14.78 15.92
C VAL A 247 -17.33 15.00 14.53
N HIS A 248 -16.83 13.93 13.92
CA HIS A 248 -16.36 13.98 12.55
C HIS A 248 -17.55 14.24 11.60
N PRO A 249 -17.45 15.14 10.62
CA PRO A 249 -18.61 15.60 9.84
C PRO A 249 -19.14 14.58 8.81
N LYS A 250 -18.54 13.38 8.78
CA LYS A 250 -19.00 12.22 7.98
C LYS A 250 -19.53 11.07 8.84
N LEU A 251 -19.55 11.22 10.17
CA LEU A 251 -20.12 10.26 11.12
C LEU A 251 -21.53 10.69 11.52
#